data_AF-A0A9D1JWE4-F1
#
_entry.id   AF-A0A9D1JWE4-F1
#
_cell.length_a   1.000
_cell.length_b   1.000
_cell.length_c   1.000
_cell.angle_alpha   90.00
_cell.angle_beta   90.00
_cell.angle_gamma   90.00
#
_symmetry.space_group_name_H-M   'P 1'
#
loop_
_entity.id
_entity.type
_entity.pdbx_description
1 polymer ?
#
loop_
_entity_poly.entity_id
_entity_poly.type
_entity_poly.pdbx_seq_one_letter_code
_entity_poly.pdbx_strand_id
1 'polypeptide(L)'
;MYVRPLIVFKTPFYEPRYKQFRNPSELQKFLTVFDFMRPHMCSRLQTGMPEFQLGTKLEFTIDGYFCESDVKWGPRFIVARAVTNNQGRIFADIPTDAPGGDGDSMLVTREYKLVQIHRDMADAVIDIHNMRQLWPVCEESRSEFVKFLTYLNRQKYQIKRR
;
A
#
# COMPACT_ATOMS: atom_id res chain seq x y z
N MET A 1 -27.62 -11.68 11.93
CA MET A 1 -26.15 -11.53 12.03
C MET A 1 -25.69 -10.58 10.94
N TYR A 2 -25.09 -9.44 11.30
CA TYR A 2 -24.48 -8.53 10.33
C TYR A 2 -23.06 -9.01 10.06
N VAL A 3 -22.63 -9.10 8.80
CA VAL A 3 -21.25 -9.44 8.42
C VAL A 3 -20.83 -8.58 7.24
N ARG A 4 -19.70 -7.87 7.37
CA ARG A 4 -19.16 -6.96 6.37
C ARG A 4 -17.65 -7.16 6.25
N PRO A 5 -17.09 -7.34 5.04
CA PRO A 5 -15.65 -7.30 4.88
C PRO A 5 -15.14 -5.86 4.83
N LEU A 6 -14.03 -5.64 5.52
CA LEU A 6 -13.25 -4.41 5.54
C LEU A 6 -11.95 -4.62 4.76
N ILE A 7 -11.45 -3.54 4.18
CA ILE A 7 -10.12 -3.46 3.59
C ILE A 7 -9.19 -2.85 4.62
N VAL A 8 -8.02 -3.45 4.78
CA VAL A 8 -6.99 -3.02 5.71
C VAL A 8 -5.79 -2.56 4.90
N PHE A 9 -5.27 -1.38 5.22
CA PHE A 9 -4.01 -0.84 4.74
C PHE A 9 -3.04 -0.80 5.91
N LYS A 10 -1.79 -1.18 5.67
CA LYS A 10 -0.69 -0.88 6.58
C LYS A 10 0.56 -0.44 5.83
N THR A 11 1.37 0.36 6.50
CA THR A 11 2.70 0.76 6.04
C THR A 11 3.64 0.89 7.25
N PRO A 12 4.90 0.47 7.13
CA PRO A 12 5.83 0.46 8.27
C PRO A 12 6.35 1.85 8.67
N PHE A 13 6.47 2.77 7.72
CA PHE A 13 7.21 4.03 7.93
C PHE A 13 6.37 5.30 7.79
N TYR A 14 5.14 5.23 7.28
CA TYR A 14 4.33 6.40 6.97
C TYR A 14 3.08 6.47 7.85
N GLU A 15 2.58 7.68 8.09
CA GLU A 15 1.34 7.90 8.84
C GLU A 15 0.16 8.18 7.90
N PRO A 16 -1.01 7.57 8.14
CA PRO A 16 -1.28 6.56 9.18
C PRO A 16 -0.64 5.19 8.87
N ARG A 17 0.02 4.59 9.86
CA ARG A 17 0.63 3.24 9.73
C ARG A 17 -0.38 2.12 9.46
N TYR A 18 -1.62 2.34 9.88
CA TYR A 18 -2.71 1.38 9.75
C TYR A 18 -4.01 2.12 9.52
N LYS A 19 -4.79 1.70 8.52
CA LYS A 19 -6.10 2.30 8.24
C LYS A 19 -7.05 1.26 7.66
N GLN A 20 -8.34 1.41 7.95
CA GLN A 20 -9.39 0.52 7.47
C GLN A 20 -10.35 1.28 6.56
N PHE A 21 -10.89 0.59 5.55
CA PHE A 21 -11.82 1.14 4.57
C PHE A 21 -13.00 0.19 4.38
N ARG A 22 -14.19 0.75 4.21
CA ARG A 22 -15.43 -0.02 4.03
C ARG A 22 -15.64 -0.45 2.58
N ASN A 23 -15.03 0.27 1.64
CA ASN A 23 -15.18 0.01 0.22
C ASN A 23 -13.91 0.40 -0.56
N PRO A 24 -13.75 -0.14 -1.78
CA PRO A 24 -12.58 0.16 -2.62
C PRO A 24 -12.42 1.63 -2.99
N SER A 25 -13.52 2.39 -3.11
CA SER A 25 -13.46 3.81 -3.48
C SER A 25 -12.82 4.65 -2.38
N GLU A 26 -13.12 4.38 -1.11
CA GLU A 26 -12.46 5.03 0.03
C GLU A 26 -10.95 4.76 0.05
N LEU A 27 -10.55 3.51 -0.20
CA LEU A 27 -9.13 3.15 -0.31
C LEU A 27 -8.46 3.91 -1.46
N GLN A 28 -9.07 3.92 -2.64
CA GLN A 28 -8.51 4.58 -3.82
C GLN A 28 -8.33 6.08 -3.59
N LYS A 29 -9.36 6.75 -3.04
CA LYS A 29 -9.28 8.18 -2.68
C LYS A 29 -8.17 8.45 -1.66
N PHE A 30 -8.01 7.57 -0.67
CA PHE A 30 -6.93 7.69 0.30
C PHE A 30 -5.56 7.56 -0.36
N LEU A 31 -5.35 6.54 -1.20
CA LEU A 31 -4.07 6.30 -1.86
C LEU A 31 -3.70 7.44 -2.82
N THR A 32 -4.66 8.03 -3.55
CA THR A 32 -4.39 9.14 -4.48
C THR A 32 -3.89 10.42 -3.80
N VAL A 33 -4.21 10.62 -2.52
CA VAL A 33 -3.74 11.78 -1.74
C VAL A 33 -2.62 11.42 -0.76
N PHE A 34 -2.20 10.15 -0.76
CA PHE A 34 -1.15 9.68 0.14
C PHE A 34 0.22 10.04 -0.41
N ASP A 35 0.83 11.05 0.19
CA ASP A 35 2.08 11.61 -0.30
C ASP A 35 3.31 10.96 0.35
N PHE A 36 3.93 10.03 -0.37
CA PHE A 36 5.20 9.39 0.01
C PHE A 36 6.42 10.32 -0.12
N MET A 37 6.26 11.48 -0.76
CA MET A 37 7.27 12.53 -0.90
C MET A 37 7.14 13.61 0.18
N ARG A 38 6.13 13.52 1.05
CA ARG A 38 5.90 14.50 2.11
C ARG A 38 7.13 14.60 3.02
N PRO A 39 7.69 15.81 3.22
CA PRO A 39 8.73 16.03 4.21
C PRO A 39 8.25 15.63 5.61
N HIS A 40 9.17 15.14 6.44
CA HIS A 40 8.85 14.71 7.80
C HIS A 40 9.92 15.18 8.78
N MET A 41 9.56 15.24 10.06
CA MET A 41 10.52 15.57 11.11
C MET A 41 11.50 14.42 11.30
N CYS A 42 12.78 14.75 11.40
CA CYS A 42 13.88 13.85 11.64
C CYS A 42 13.57 13.05 12.91
N SER A 43 13.28 11.77 12.70
CA SER A 43 13.14 10.80 13.76
C SER A 43 14.37 9.89 13.71
N ARG A 44 14.71 9.23 14.82
CA ARG A 44 15.80 8.23 14.82
C ARG A 44 15.53 7.03 13.90
N LEU A 45 14.36 6.98 13.26
CA LEU A 45 13.99 6.01 12.24
C LEU A 45 14.28 6.64 10.87
N GLN A 46 15.18 6.03 10.08
CA GLN A 46 15.22 6.29 8.65
C GLN A 46 13.83 6.02 8.08
N THR A 47 13.27 6.98 7.34
CA THR A 47 11.97 6.76 6.69
C THR A 47 12.20 5.78 5.55
N GLY A 48 11.89 4.52 5.81
CA GLY A 48 12.24 3.40 4.96
C GLY A 48 11.52 3.39 3.61
N MET A 49 11.65 2.27 2.91
CA MET A 49 11.11 2.08 1.57
C MET A 49 9.62 2.45 1.52
N PRO A 50 9.16 3.18 0.48
CA PRO A 50 7.77 3.59 0.31
C PRO A 50 6.91 2.37 -0.04
N GLU A 51 6.62 1.56 0.96
CA GLU A 51 5.87 0.32 0.84
C GLU A 51 4.58 0.35 1.65
N PHE A 52 3.58 -0.38 1.17
CA PHE A 52 2.37 -0.68 1.91
C PHE A 52 1.84 -2.08 1.60
N GLN A 53 1.02 -2.63 2.49
CA GLN A 53 0.37 -3.91 2.29
C GLN A 53 -1.14 -3.77 2.47
N LEU A 54 -1.90 -4.44 1.60
CA LEU A 54 -3.34 -4.55 1.73
C LEU A 54 -3.72 -5.88 2.38
N GLY A 55 -4.82 -5.88 3.12
CA GLY A 55 -5.40 -7.05 3.74
C GLY A 55 -6.92 -6.92 3.84
N THR A 56 -7.58 -7.98 4.28
CA THR A 56 -9.02 -7.96 4.54
C THR A 56 -9.34 -8.62 5.87
N LYS A 57 -10.38 -8.12 6.53
CA LYS A 57 -10.96 -8.72 7.73
C LYS A 57 -12.48 -8.62 7.67
N LEU A 58 -13.16 -9.39 8.51
CA LEU A 58 -14.62 -9.38 8.63
C LEU A 58 -15.02 -8.65 9.91
N GLU A 59 -15.91 -7.67 9.78
CA GLU A 59 -16.66 -7.04 10.87
C GLU A 59 -18.01 -7.77 10.98
N PHE A 60 -18.37 -8.23 12.17
CA PHE A 60 -19.65 -8.91 12.39
C PHE A 60 -20.22 -8.68 13.78
N THR A 61 -21.52 -8.96 13.96
CA THR A 61 -22.22 -8.81 15.23
C THR A 61 -22.74 -10.15 15.74
N ILE A 62 -22.37 -10.51 16.98
CA ILE A 62 -22.87 -11.70 17.71
C ILE A 62 -23.48 -11.21 19.02
N ASP A 63 -24.75 -11.55 19.27
CA ASP A 63 -25.46 -11.23 20.51
C ASP A 63 -25.38 -9.75 20.94
N GLY A 64 -25.37 -8.83 19.96
CA GLY A 64 -25.27 -7.38 20.18
C GLY A 64 -23.84 -6.85 20.31
N TYR A 65 -22.81 -7.70 20.34
CA TYR A 65 -21.41 -7.32 20.39
C TYR A 65 -20.80 -7.20 19.00
N PHE A 66 -20.02 -6.13 18.78
CA PHE A 66 -19.20 -5.98 17.58
C PHE A 66 -17.91 -6.79 17.71
N CYS A 67 -17.68 -7.66 16.73
CA CYS A 67 -16.51 -8.52 16.65
C CYS A 67 -15.81 -8.30 15.31
N GLU A 68 -14.49 -8.53 15.29
CA GLU A 68 -13.68 -8.47 14.10
C GLU A 68 -12.85 -9.74 13.97
N SER A 69 -12.71 -10.25 12.75
CA SER A 69 -11.79 -11.35 12.47
C SER A 69 -10.35 -10.87 12.41
N ASP A 70 -9.41 -11.82 12.48
CA ASP A 70 -8.02 -11.58 12.09
C ASP A 70 -7.92 -11.06 10.65
N VAL A 71 -6.85 -10.31 10.40
CA VAL A 71 -6.54 -9.79 9.06
C VAL A 71 -5.92 -10.88 8.21
N LYS A 72 -6.56 -11.19 7.09
CA LYS A 72 -5.96 -11.96 6.00
C LYS A 72 -5.18 -11.01 5.12
N TRP A 73 -3.86 -11.02 5.27
CA TRP A 73 -2.96 -10.19 4.47
C TRP A 73 -2.92 -10.65 3.01
N GLY A 74 -2.84 -9.67 2.11
CA GLY A 74 -2.72 -9.86 0.68
C GLY A 74 -1.50 -9.11 0.14
N PRO A 75 -1.61 -8.47 -1.03
CA PRO A 75 -0.45 -7.99 -1.77
C PRO A 75 0.29 -6.85 -1.06
N ARG A 76 1.61 -6.89 -1.18
CA ARG A 76 2.57 -5.85 -0.83
C ARG A 76 2.91 -5.03 -2.06
N PHE A 77 2.93 -3.71 -1.89
CA PHE A 77 3.19 -2.75 -2.95
C PHE A 77 4.38 -1.87 -2.57
N ILE A 78 5.22 -1.57 -3.56
CA ILE A 78 6.19 -0.48 -3.49
C ILE A 78 5.69 0.65 -4.38
N VAL A 79 5.78 1.88 -3.88
CA VAL A 79 5.50 3.09 -4.64
C VAL A 79 6.79 3.59 -5.28
N ALA A 80 6.77 3.69 -6.60
CA ALA A 80 7.93 4.14 -7.35
C ALA A 80 7.52 4.77 -8.68
N ARG A 81 8.51 5.34 -9.37
CA ARG A 81 8.39 5.78 -10.77
C ARG A 81 9.55 5.23 -11.60
N ALA A 82 9.49 5.45 -12.92
CA ALA A 82 10.58 5.12 -13.86
C ALA A 82 11.11 3.68 -13.74
N VAL A 83 10.20 2.70 -13.64
CA VAL A 83 10.58 1.29 -13.46
C VAL A 83 11.22 0.73 -14.73
N THR A 84 12.39 0.12 -14.58
CA THR A 84 13.10 -0.59 -15.64
C THR A 84 13.36 -2.04 -15.21
N ASN A 85 13.31 -2.97 -16.17
CA ASN A 85 13.63 -4.37 -15.94
C ASN A 85 14.77 -4.77 -16.87
N ASN A 86 15.96 -4.94 -16.30
CA ASN A 86 17.15 -5.35 -17.03
C ASN A 86 17.55 -6.77 -16.63
N GLN A 87 17.38 -7.72 -17.56
CA GLN A 87 17.73 -9.14 -17.36
C GLN A 87 17.16 -9.75 -16.07
N GLY A 88 15.93 -9.36 -15.71
CA GLY A 88 15.23 -9.88 -14.53
C GLY A 88 15.52 -9.12 -13.23
N ARG A 89 16.43 -8.13 -13.25
CA ARG A 89 16.65 -7.16 -12.16
C ARG A 89 15.75 -5.95 -12.38
N ILE A 90 15.04 -5.55 -11.33
CA ILE A 90 14.08 -4.45 -11.38
C ILE A 90 14.73 -3.26 -10.73
N PHE A 91 14.72 -2.12 -11.41
CA PHE A 91 15.17 -0.85 -10.87
C PHE A 91 14.02 0.15 -10.92
N ALA A 92 13.91 0.97 -9.90
CA ALA A 92 12.86 1.97 -9.81
C ALA A 92 13.34 3.19 -9.04
N ASP A 93 12.82 4.36 -9.41
CA ASP A 93 13.01 5.58 -8.62
C ASP A 93 12.02 5.57 -7.47
N ILE A 94 12.51 5.44 -6.25
CA ILE A 94 11.67 5.50 -5.04
C ILE A 94 11.90 6.81 -4.29
N PRO A 95 10.87 7.37 -3.66
CA PRO A 95 11.05 8.36 -2.60
C PRO A 95 12.03 7.86 -1.53
N THR A 96 13.06 8.64 -1.21
CA THR A 96 14.06 8.38 -0.16
C THR A 96 14.40 9.66 0.59
N ASP A 97 14.98 9.54 1.78
CA ASP A 97 15.50 10.70 2.50
C ASP A 97 16.66 11.34 1.73
N ALA A 98 16.55 12.65 1.51
CA ALA A 98 17.64 13.46 1.01
C ALA A 98 18.55 13.86 2.19
N PRO A 99 19.87 13.75 2.05
CA PRO A 99 20.79 14.31 3.05
C PRO A 99 20.55 15.82 3.13
N GLY A 100 20.06 16.29 4.27
CA GLY A 100 19.66 17.70 4.46
C GLY A 100 20.84 18.66 4.25
N GLY A 101 20.61 19.69 3.44
CA GLY A 101 21.43 20.90 3.43
C GLY A 101 21.01 21.81 4.58
N ASP A 102 22.01 22.35 5.27
CA ASP A 102 22.01 23.28 6.39
C ASP A 102 21.52 22.76 7.76
N GLY A 103 22.49 22.72 8.68
CA GLY A 103 22.51 21.98 9.94
C GLY A 103 21.64 22.52 11.09
N ASP A 104 20.48 23.10 10.80
CA ASP A 104 19.56 23.62 11.83
C ASP A 104 18.09 23.20 11.61
N SER A 105 17.81 22.47 10.53
CA SER A 105 16.48 21.96 10.20
C SER A 105 16.31 20.53 10.67
N MET A 106 15.43 20.30 11.65
CA MET A 106 14.91 18.96 11.95
C MET A 106 14.00 18.40 10.84
N LEU A 107 13.79 19.11 9.72
CA LEU A 107 12.98 18.64 8.61
C LEU A 107 13.83 17.83 7.62
N VAL A 108 13.40 16.60 7.35
CA VAL A 108 13.98 15.73 6.32
C VAL A 108 13.15 15.85 5.05
N THR A 109 13.78 16.30 3.97
CA THR A 109 13.19 16.34 2.63
C THR A 109 13.33 14.99 1.93
N ARG A 110 12.50 14.76 0.90
CA ARG A 110 12.52 13.52 0.11
C ARG A 110 13.03 13.79 -1.29
N GLU A 111 13.85 12.88 -1.79
CA GLU A 111 14.30 12.86 -3.18
C GLU A 111 14.07 11.48 -3.80
N TYR A 112 13.98 11.43 -5.13
CA TYR A 112 13.90 10.16 -5.83
C TYR A 112 15.31 9.59 -6.02
N LYS A 113 15.51 8.35 -5.57
CA LYS A 113 16.73 7.59 -5.83
C LYS A 113 16.41 6.31 -6.58
N LEU A 114 17.25 6.03 -7.58
CA LEU A 114 17.24 4.77 -8.29
C LEU A 114 17.70 3.67 -7.33
N VAL A 115 16.84 2.69 -7.10
CA VAL A 115 17.13 1.53 -6.27
C VAL A 115 16.81 0.24 -7.00
N GLN A 116 17.52 -0.83 -6.65
CA GLN A 116 17.16 -2.17 -7.09
C GLN A 116 16.03 -2.71 -6.21
N ILE A 117 14.92 -3.10 -6.84
CA ILE A 117 13.80 -3.79 -6.19
C ILE A 117 14.01 -5.29 -6.32
N HIS A 118 14.13 -5.97 -5.19
CA HIS A 118 14.16 -7.44 -5.17
C HIS A 118 12.74 -8.00 -5.23
N ARG A 119 12.56 -9.15 -5.88
CA ARG A 119 11.23 -9.73 -6.15
C ARG A 119 10.50 -10.21 -4.89
N ASP A 120 11.23 -10.44 -3.80
CA ASP A 120 10.72 -10.83 -2.49
C ASP A 120 10.25 -9.63 -1.65
N MET A 121 10.59 -8.40 -2.06
CA MET A 121 10.21 -7.19 -1.34
C MET A 121 8.73 -6.83 -1.52
N ALA A 122 8.17 -7.05 -2.72
CA ALA A 122 6.80 -6.70 -3.04
C ALA A 122 6.20 -7.57 -4.15
N ASP A 123 4.89 -7.70 -4.14
CA ASP A 123 4.12 -8.36 -5.20
C ASP A 123 3.97 -7.46 -6.44
N ALA A 124 3.95 -6.14 -6.23
CA ALA A 124 3.87 -5.16 -7.31
C ALA A 124 4.57 -3.84 -6.98
N VAL A 125 5.04 -3.15 -8.01
CA VAL A 125 5.45 -1.75 -7.98
C VAL A 125 4.38 -0.92 -8.66
N ILE A 126 3.94 0.15 -8.03
CA ILE A 126 2.89 1.03 -8.54
C ILE A 126 3.34 2.48 -8.62
N ASP A 127 2.79 3.19 -9.60
CA ASP A 127 2.76 4.64 -9.61
C ASP A 127 1.54 5.07 -8.78
N ILE A 128 1.77 5.82 -7.71
CA ILE A 128 0.70 6.21 -6.77
C ILE A 128 -0.22 7.29 -7.36
N HIS A 129 0.24 8.08 -8.32
CA HIS A 129 -0.55 9.20 -8.87
C HIS A 129 -1.70 8.72 -9.74
N ASN A 130 -1.48 7.64 -10.49
CA ASN A 130 -2.48 7.03 -11.37
C ASN A 130 -2.87 5.61 -10.94
N MET A 131 -2.35 5.13 -9.81
CA MET A 131 -2.54 3.76 -9.29
C MET A 131 -2.15 2.65 -10.27
N ARG A 132 -1.32 2.96 -11.28
CA ARG A 132 -0.93 2.01 -12.32
C ARG A 132 0.16 1.08 -11.81
N GLN A 133 -0.01 -0.22 -12.04
CA GLN A 133 1.05 -1.19 -11.83
C GLN A 133 2.14 -1.03 -12.90
N LEU A 134 3.35 -0.73 -12.44
CA LEU A 134 4.56 -0.59 -13.26
C LEU A 134 5.32 -1.92 -13.36
N TRP A 135 5.29 -2.73 -12.31
CA TRP A 135 5.87 -4.08 -12.30
C TRP A 135 5.07 -5.03 -11.40
N PRO A 136 4.94 -6.32 -11.74
CA PRO A 136 5.20 -6.88 -13.09
C PRO A 136 4.29 -6.20 -14.12
N VAL A 137 4.77 -6.05 -15.35
CA VAL A 137 3.97 -5.42 -16.42
C VAL A 137 2.79 -6.32 -16.73
N CYS A 138 1.58 -5.78 -16.63
CA CYS A 138 0.35 -6.49 -16.92
C CYS A 138 -0.73 -5.55 -17.47
N GLU A 139 -1.78 -6.13 -18.03
CA GLU A 139 -3.03 -5.41 -18.27
C GLU A 139 -3.62 -4.93 -16.94
N GLU A 140 -4.28 -3.77 -16.94
CA GLU A 140 -4.85 -3.15 -15.74
C GLU A 140 -5.82 -4.09 -15.00
N SER A 141 -6.65 -4.81 -15.77
CA SER A 141 -7.61 -5.82 -15.29
C SER A 141 -6.95 -7.00 -14.56
N ARG A 142 -5.63 -7.18 -14.72
CA ARG A 142 -4.84 -8.26 -14.11
C ARG A 142 -3.85 -7.75 -13.06
N SER A 143 -3.89 -6.47 -12.72
CA SER A 143 -3.05 -5.90 -11.66
C SER A 143 -3.31 -6.57 -10.31
N GLU A 144 -2.30 -6.59 -9.43
CA GLU A 144 -2.42 -7.14 -8.08
C GLU A 144 -3.48 -6.39 -7.26
N PHE A 145 -3.64 -5.09 -7.52
CA PHE A 145 -4.71 -4.30 -6.93
C PHE A 145 -6.10 -4.82 -7.36
N VAL A 146 -6.34 -5.03 -8.66
CA VAL A 146 -7.61 -5.55 -9.17
C VAL A 146 -7.86 -7.00 -8.71
N LYS A 147 -6.82 -7.84 -8.65
CA LYS A 147 -6.92 -9.20 -8.10
C LYS A 147 -7.37 -9.17 -6.64
N PHE A 148 -6.79 -8.30 -5.83
CA PHE A 148 -7.18 -8.12 -4.44
C PHE A 148 -8.64 -7.66 -4.30
N LEU A 149 -9.07 -6.66 -5.08
CA LEU A 149 -10.47 -6.21 -5.07
C LEU A 149 -11.44 -7.31 -5.51
N THR A 150 -11.05 -8.10 -6.51
CA THR A 150 -11.84 -9.26 -6.97
C THR A 150 -11.99 -10.30 -5.88
N TYR A 151 -10.91 -10.62 -5.16
CA TYR A 151 -10.93 -11.51 -4.00
C TYR A 151 -11.88 -11.00 -2.91
N LEU A 152 -11.80 -9.71 -2.55
CA LEU A 152 -12.69 -9.08 -1.57
C LEU A 152 -14.17 -9.21 -1.97
N ASN A 153 -14.49 -8.95 -3.24
CA ASN A 153 -15.85 -9.06 -3.75
C ASN A 153 -16.38 -10.50 -3.67
N ARG A 154 -15.55 -11.51 -3.99
CA ARG A 154 -15.92 -12.93 -3.82
C ARG A 154 -16.26 -13.26 -2.37
N GLN A 155 -15.50 -12.74 -1.40
CA GLN A 155 -15.79 -12.91 0.03
C GLN A 155 -17.16 -12.29 0.40
N LYS A 156 -17.48 -11.10 -0.12
CA LYS A 156 -18.82 -10.47 0.06
C LYS A 156 -19.96 -11.37 -0.40
N TYR A 157 -19.82 -12.00 -1.57
CA TYR A 157 -20.87 -12.87 -2.12
C TYR A 157 -21.03 -14.18 -1.33
N GLN A 158 -19.94 -14.76 -0.82
CA GLN A 158 -20.01 -15.97 0.02
C GLN A 158 -20.72 -15.71 1.34
N ILE A 159 -20.53 -14.52 1.92
CA ILE A 159 -21.23 -14.10 3.14
C ILE A 159 -22.73 -13.97 2.91
N LYS A 160 -23.16 -13.40 1.78
CA LYS A 160 -24.60 -13.23 1.46
C LYS A 160 -25.35 -14.54 1.18
N ARG A 161 -24.63 -15.62 0.88
CA ARG A 161 -25.21 -16.94 0.54
C ARG A 161 -25.36 -17.87 1.75
N ARG A 162 -24.87 -17.47 2.92
CA ARG A 162 -24.98 -18.20 4.19
C ARG A 162 -25.95 -17.47 5.11
#